data_AF-A0A957JZ00-F1
#
_entry.id   AF-A0A957JZ00-F1
#
_cell.length_a   1.000
_cell.length_b   1.000
_cell.length_c   1.000
_cell.angle_alpha   90.00
_cell.angle_beta   90.00
_cell.angle_gamma   90.00
#
_symmetry.space_group_name_H-M   'P 1'
#
loop_
_entity.id
_entity.type
_entity.pdbx_description
1 polymer ?
#
loop_
_entity_poly.entity_id
_entity_poly.type
_entity_poly.pdbx_seq_one_letter_code
_entity_poly.pdbx_strand_id
1 'polypeptide(L)' 'DATALLEVALNDDVAYMPGAAFYHDGSGRNTLRLSFTLANEAEINQGIATLGRIFRDAIRGVRD' A
#
# COMPACT_ATOMS: atom_id res chain seq x y z
N ASP A 1 3.82 -0.33 8.81
CA ASP A 1 2.36 -0.28 9.06
C ASP A 1 1.68 0.13 7.76
N ALA A 2 0.74 -0.67 7.28
CA ALA A 2 0.04 -0.43 6.01
C ALA A 2 -0.89 0.79 6.04
N THR A 3 -1.43 1.18 7.21
CA THR A 3 -2.23 2.41 7.34
C THR A 3 -1.34 3.64 7.27
N ALA A 4 -0.18 3.62 7.94
CA ALA A 4 0.76 4.74 7.88
C ALA A 4 1.32 4.96 6.47
N LEU A 5 1.60 3.86 5.73
CA LEU A 5 2.10 3.96 4.36
C LEU A 5 1.03 4.40 3.34
N LEU A 6 -0.25 4.37 3.70
CA LEU A 6 -1.31 4.85 2.80
C LEU A 6 -1.19 6.35 2.57
N GLU A 7 -0.87 7.14 3.60
CA GLU A 7 -0.67 8.58 3.46
C GLU A 7 0.45 8.91 2.46
N VAL A 8 1.53 8.13 2.48
CA VAL A 8 2.64 8.26 1.51
C VAL A 8 2.18 7.89 0.11
N ALA A 9 1.44 6.79 -0.04
CA ALA A 9 0.94 6.35 -1.34
C ALA A 9 -0.05 7.34 -1.96
N LEU A 10 -0.90 7.97 -1.14
CA LEU A 10 -1.85 8.98 -1.60
C LEU A 10 -1.16 10.24 -2.14
N ASN A 11 0.00 10.62 -1.58
CA ASN A 11 0.81 11.73 -2.12
C ASN A 11 1.41 11.42 -3.50
N ASP A 12 1.53 10.13 -3.84
CA ASP A 12 2.03 9.64 -5.12
C ASP A 12 0.89 9.12 -6.03
N ASP A 13 -0.35 9.59 -5.82
CA ASP A 13 -1.56 9.26 -6.59
C ASP A 13 -1.94 7.76 -6.58
N VAL A 14 -1.59 7.02 -5.52
CA VAL A 14 -1.97 5.61 -5.35
C VAL A 14 -2.78 5.39 -4.08
N ALA A 15 -3.97 4.82 -4.23
CA ALA A 15 -4.82 4.42 -3.11
C ALA A 15 -4.93 2.88 -2.99
N TYR A 16 -4.92 2.38 -1.75
CA TYR A 16 -5.25 0.99 -1.41
C TYR A 16 -6.00 0.92 -0.08
N MET A 17 -6.54 -0.25 0.27
CA MET A 17 -7.22 -0.45 1.56
C MET A 17 -6.29 -1.11 2.58
N PRO A 18 -5.97 -0.46 3.72
CA PRO A 18 -5.20 -1.08 4.79
C PRO A 18 -5.94 -2.29 5.38
N GLY A 19 -5.19 -3.34 5.69
CA GLY A 19 -5.72 -4.62 6.11
C GLY A 19 -6.37 -4.61 7.48
N ALA A 20 -5.89 -3.79 8.42
CA ALA A 20 -6.35 -3.78 9.81
C ALA A 20 -7.87 -3.64 9.98
N ALA A 21 -8.56 -2.95 9.06
CA ALA A 21 -10.02 -2.82 9.07
C ALA A 21 -10.78 -4.15 8.86
N PHE A 22 -10.10 -5.19 8.37
CA PHE A 22 -10.67 -6.50 8.05
C PHE A 22 -10.38 -7.58 9.10
N TYR A 23 -9.57 -7.28 10.13
CA TYR A 23 -9.21 -8.22 11.19
C TYR A 23 -9.86 -7.79 12.51
N HIS A 24 -10.77 -8.61 13.03
CA HIS A 24 -11.57 -8.27 14.22
C HIS A 24 -10.75 -8.22 15.53
N ASP A 25 -9.55 -8.81 15.54
CA ASP A 25 -8.67 -8.92 16.70
C ASP A 25 -7.58 -7.84 16.73
N GLY A 26 -7.62 -6.87 15.80
CA GLY A 26 -6.62 -5.81 15.69
C GLY A 26 -5.30 -6.23 15.03
N SER A 27 -5.22 -7.46 14.51
CA SER A 27 -4.10 -7.92 13.67
C SER A 27 -4.17 -7.31 12.25
N GLY A 28 -3.33 -7.77 11.31
CA GLY A 28 -3.36 -7.30 9.92
C GLY A 28 -2.79 -5.90 9.67
N ARG A 29 -2.04 -5.33 10.62
CA ARG A 29 -1.38 -4.01 10.49
C ARG A 29 -0.35 -3.93 9.36
N ASN A 30 0.12 -5.06 8.84
CA ASN A 30 1.06 -5.18 7.73
C ASN A 30 0.44 -5.78 6.46
N THR A 31 -0.89 -5.93 6.42
CA THR A 31 -1.61 -6.44 5.24
C THR A 31 -2.38 -5.30 4.56
N LEU A 32 -2.74 -5.49 3.30
CA LEU A 32 -3.54 -4.55 2.51
C LEU A 32 -4.33 -5.30 1.42
N ARG A 33 -5.37 -4.66 0.88
CA ARG A 33 -6.14 -5.15 -0.27
C ARG A 33 -5.93 -4.24 -1.47
N LEU A 34 -5.61 -4.85 -2.61
CA LEU A 34 -5.57 -4.20 -3.92
C LEU A 34 -6.84 -4.53 -4.70
N SER A 35 -7.34 -3.56 -5.46
CA SER A 35 -8.49 -3.70 -6.34
C SER A 35 -8.13 -3.18 -7.71
N PHE A 36 -8.26 -4.01 -8.74
CA PHE A 36 -7.89 -3.67 -10.12
C PHE A 36 -9.11 -3.42 -11.02
N THR A 37 -10.32 -3.48 -10.45
CA THR A 37 -11.59 -3.41 -11.19
C THR A 37 -11.84 -2.09 -11.90
N LEU A 38 -11.22 -0.99 -11.42
CA LEU A 38 -11.40 0.36 -11.98
C LEU A 38 -10.16 0.89 -12.69
N ALA A 39 -9.03 0.18 -12.60
CA ALA A 39 -7.76 0.63 -13.16
C ALA A 39 -7.53 -0.06 -14.51
N ASN A 40 -7.06 0.69 -15.50
CA ASN A 40 -6.57 0.13 -16.75
C ASN A 40 -5.14 -0.42 -16.58
N GLU A 41 -4.63 -1.15 -17.57
CA GLU A 41 -3.32 -1.79 -17.50
C GLU A 41 -2.16 -0.82 -17.24
N ALA A 42 -2.19 0.38 -17.82
CA ALA A 42 -1.15 1.38 -17.61
C ALA A 42 -1.17 1.90 -16.17
N GLU A 43 -2.35 2.21 -15.64
CA GLU A 43 -2.55 2.64 -14.24
C GLU A 43 -2.12 1.55 -13.25
N ILE A 44 -2.43 0.29 -13.54
CA ILE A 44 -1.98 -0.85 -12.73
C ILE A 44 -0.45 -0.91 -12.69
N ASN A 45 0.20 -0.86 -13.84
CA ASN A 45 1.67 -0.93 -13.92
C ASN A 45 2.34 0.23 -13.19
N GLN A 46 1.83 1.46 -13.37
CA GLN A 46 2.33 2.64 -12.66
C GLN A 46 2.10 2.52 -11.15
N GLY A 47 0.89 2.18 -10.73
CA GLY A 47 0.54 2.05 -9.31
C GLY A 47 1.38 1.00 -8.60
N ILE A 48 1.57 -0.18 -9.20
CA ILE A 48 2.42 -1.24 -8.64
C ILE A 48 3.90 -0.81 -8.57
N ALA A 49 4.41 -0.11 -9.58
CA ALA A 49 5.79 0.41 -9.56
C ALA A 49 5.99 1.42 -8.40
N THR A 50 5.04 2.33 -8.22
CA THR A 50 5.03 3.31 -7.12
C THR A 50 4.99 2.62 -5.76
N LEU A 51 4.05 1.69 -5.54
CA LEU A 51 3.97 0.92 -4.30
C LEU A 51 5.25 0.14 -4.02
N GLY A 52 5.85 -0.47 -5.05
CA GLY A 52 7.11 -1.19 -4.94
C GLY A 52 8.25 -0.30 -4.45
N ARG A 53 8.32 0.97 -4.91
CA ARG A 53 9.30 1.95 -4.41
C ARG A 53 9.03 2.28 -2.94
N ILE A 54 7.82 2.71 -2.61
CA ILE A 54 7.43 3.10 -1.24
C ILE A 54 7.73 1.97 -0.24
N PHE A 55 7.36 0.73 -0.57
CA PHE A 55 7.58 -0.41 0.32
C PHE A 55 9.07 -0.76 0.46
N ARG A 56 9.86 -0.65 -0.62
CA ARG A 56 11.31 -0.84 -0.52
C ARG A 56 11.94 0.19 0.42
N ASP A 57 11.56 1.46 0.29
CA ASP A 57 12.09 2.53 1.12
C ASP A 57 11.68 2.34 2.58
N ALA A 58 10.42 1.98 2.83
CA ALA A 58 9.93 1.66 4.17
C ALA A 58 10.66 0.45 4.79
N ILE A 59 10.94 -0.61 4.02
CA ILE A 59 11.69 -1.78 4.51
C ILE A 59 13.15 -1.43 4.80
N ARG A 60 13.76 -0.54 4.01
CA ARG A 60 15.14 -0.09 4.21
C ARG A 60 15.26 0.83 5.42
N GLY A 61 14.34 1.78 5.59
CA GLY A 61 14.33 2.68 6.76
C GLY A 61 14.00 2.00 8.09
N VAL A 62 13.51 0.75 8.07
CA VAL A 62 13.33 -0.09 9.28
C VAL A 62 14.61 -0.88 9.63
N ARG A 63 15.63 -0.88 8.76
CA ARG A 63 16.88 -1.63 8.97
C ARG A 63 18.02 -0.80 9.58
N ASP A 64 17.81 0.49 9.82
CA ASP A 64 18.70 1.38 10.57
C ASP A 64 18.18 1.59 12.00
#